data_AF-A0A1J7CW14-F1
#
_entry.id   AF-A0A1J7CW14-F1
#
_cell.length_a   1.000
_cell.length_b   1.000
_cell.length_c   1.000
_cell.angle_alpha   90.00
_cell.angle_beta   90.00
_cell.angle_gamma   90.00
#
_symmetry.space_group_name_H-M   'P 1'
#
loop_
_entity.id
_entity.type
_entity.pdbx_description
1 polymer ?
#
loop_
_entity_poly.entity_id
_entity_poly.type
_entity_poly.pdbx_seq_one_letter_code
_entity_poly.pdbx_strand_id
1 'polypeptide(L)'
;MTPTPLAIRLASPYSAAARSLMDELSAALSALTVDDGRSSFDPAQTLGAGGCFAIAYAVPDGTALGIGALQPLAPGVVELKRLYARRGTRGVGAALLQFLEQRACAGGYRQVWLST
;
A
#
# COMPACT_ATOMS: atom_id res chain seq x y z
N MET A 1 -8.00 21.81 -9.98
CA MET A 1 -8.50 20.42 -9.92
C MET A 1 -8.84 20.08 -8.48
N THR A 2 -10.10 19.78 -8.20
CA THR A 2 -10.60 19.35 -6.89
C THR A 2 -10.04 17.96 -6.57
N PRO A 3 -9.63 17.66 -5.32
CA PRO A 3 -9.19 16.31 -4.98
C PRO A 3 -10.31 15.30 -5.22
N THR A 4 -10.00 14.20 -5.92
CA THR A 4 -10.96 13.12 -6.16
C THR A 4 -11.33 12.48 -4.82
N PRO A 5 -12.63 12.30 -4.50
CA PRO A 5 -13.03 11.59 -3.29
C PRO A 5 -12.55 10.14 -3.34
N LEU A 6 -11.92 9.67 -2.26
CA LEU A 6 -11.31 8.35 -2.16
C LEU A 6 -12.00 7.49 -1.10
N ALA A 7 -12.13 6.20 -1.39
CA ALA A 7 -12.45 5.17 -0.41
C ALA A 7 -11.26 4.23 -0.27
N ILE A 8 -10.70 4.12 0.94
CA ILE A 8 -9.60 3.19 1.23
C ILE A 8 -10.15 1.99 1.97
N ARG A 9 -9.81 0.80 1.49
CA ARG A 9 -10.33 -0.46 2.04
C ARG A 9 -9.20 -1.46 2.20
N LEU A 10 -9.30 -2.25 3.27
CA LEU A 10 -8.50 -3.47 3.38
C LEU A 10 -8.88 -4.41 2.23
N ALA A 11 -7.88 -5.07 1.66
CA ALA A 11 -8.05 -5.96 0.54
C ALA A 11 -7.08 -7.13 0.62
N SER A 12 -7.40 -8.22 -0.09
CA SER A 12 -6.41 -9.27 -0.33
C SER A 12 -5.34 -8.75 -1.30
N PRO A 13 -4.04 -8.96 -1.01
CA PRO A 13 -2.95 -8.65 -1.95
C PRO A 13 -3.00 -9.53 -3.21
N TYR A 14 -3.83 -10.59 -3.20
CA TYR A 14 -4.02 -11.50 -4.33
C TYR A 14 -5.23 -11.15 -5.19
N SER A 15 -5.97 -10.09 -4.86
CA SER A 15 -7.07 -9.61 -5.71
C SER A 15 -6.55 -9.12 -7.07
N ALA A 16 -7.40 -9.18 -8.10
CA ALA A 16 -7.03 -8.73 -9.45
C ALA A 16 -6.55 -7.27 -9.47
N ALA A 17 -7.23 -6.39 -8.73
CA ALA A 17 -6.85 -4.98 -8.58
C ALA A 17 -5.47 -4.82 -7.89
N ALA A 18 -5.21 -5.59 -6.82
CA ALA A 18 -3.92 -5.56 -6.14
C ALA A 18 -2.77 -6.01 -7.07
N ARG A 19 -2.96 -7.12 -7.79
CA ARG A 19 -1.97 -7.64 -8.74
C ARG A 19 -1.67 -6.62 -9.83
N SER A 20 -2.70 -6.06 -10.47
CA SER A 20 -2.54 -5.02 -11.49
C SER A 20 -1.74 -3.81 -11.00
N LEU A 21 -2.04 -3.30 -9.80
CA LEU A 21 -1.33 -2.15 -9.24
C LEU A 21 0.10 -2.49 -8.79
N MET A 22 0.33 -3.71 -8.28
CA MET A 22 1.68 -4.18 -7.99
C MET A 22 2.52 -4.35 -9.26
N ASP A 23 1.93 -4.82 -10.35
CA ASP A 23 2.62 -4.94 -11.64
C ASP A 23 2.95 -3.58 -12.23
N GLU A 24 2.04 -2.59 -12.14
CA GLU A 24 2.33 -1.20 -12.49
C GLU A 24 3.49 -0.63 -11.66
N LEU A 25 3.49 -0.85 -10.34
CA LEU A 25 4.57 -0.42 -9.45
C LEU A 25 5.90 -1.08 -9.83
N SER A 26 5.92 -2.40 -10.00
CA SER A 26 7.15 -3.13 -10.35
C SER A 26 7.67 -2.69 -11.72
N ALA A 27 6.81 -2.46 -12.71
CA ALA A 27 7.23 -1.90 -14.00
C ALA A 27 7.83 -0.50 -13.87
N ALA A 28 7.26 0.35 -13.01
CA ALA A 28 7.81 1.67 -12.73
C ALA A 28 9.17 1.62 -12.02
N LEU A 29 9.38 0.67 -11.11
CA LEU A 29 10.66 0.46 -10.43
C LEU A 29 11.71 -0.12 -11.36
N SER A 30 11.41 -1.15 -12.15
CA SER A 30 12.37 -1.73 -13.10
C SER A 30 12.87 -0.74 -14.15
N ALA A 31 12.11 0.32 -14.44
CA ALA A 31 12.56 1.41 -15.32
C ALA A 31 13.59 2.35 -14.65
N LEU A 32 13.73 2.29 -13.33
CA LEU A 32 14.55 3.20 -12.51
C LEU A 32 15.69 2.48 -11.76
N THR A 33 15.51 1.20 -11.44
CA THR A 33 16.40 0.40 -10.58
C THR A 33 16.59 -1.00 -11.14
N VAL A 34 17.68 -1.67 -10.72
CA VAL A 34 17.93 -3.08 -11.05
C VAL A 34 17.00 -4.02 -10.25
N ASP A 35 16.53 -3.57 -9.09
CA ASP A 35 15.54 -4.29 -8.26
C ASP A 35 14.12 -3.81 -8.58
N ASP A 36 13.16 -4.74 -8.65
CA ASP A 36 11.76 -4.45 -8.93
C ASP A 36 10.89 -4.35 -7.65
N GLY A 37 11.55 -4.31 -6.48
CA GLY A 37 10.95 -4.28 -5.16
C GLY A 37 10.22 -5.58 -4.76
N ARG A 38 10.30 -6.65 -5.57
CA ARG A 38 9.64 -7.92 -5.27
C ARG A 38 10.40 -8.76 -4.25
N SER A 39 11.72 -8.64 -4.23
CA SER A 39 12.61 -9.41 -3.36
C SER A 39 12.35 -9.20 -1.86
N SER A 40 11.91 -8.00 -1.45
CA SER A 40 11.73 -7.64 -0.04
C SER A 40 10.28 -7.68 0.45
N PHE A 41 9.30 -7.97 -0.40
CA PHE A 41 7.87 -7.97 -0.05
C PHE A 41 7.26 -9.37 -0.12
N ASP A 42 6.64 -9.78 0.96
CA ASP A 42 5.91 -11.05 1.07
C ASP A 42 4.41 -10.77 1.27
N PRO A 43 3.59 -10.94 0.22
CA PRO A 43 2.15 -10.73 0.30
C PRO A 43 1.48 -11.53 1.43
N ALA A 44 1.98 -12.72 1.77
CA ALA A 44 1.36 -13.56 2.78
C ALA A 44 1.41 -12.91 4.18
N GLN A 45 2.46 -12.15 4.48
CA GLN A 45 2.58 -11.41 5.74
C GLN A 45 1.58 -10.26 5.89
N THR A 46 0.82 -9.93 4.84
CA THR A 46 -0.23 -8.90 4.90
C THR A 46 -1.64 -9.47 5.15
N LEU A 47 -1.78 -10.80 5.15
CA LEU A 47 -3.06 -11.50 5.38
C LEU A 47 -3.34 -11.86 6.84
N GLY A 48 -2.31 -11.84 7.70
CA GLY A 48 -2.39 -12.33 9.07
C GLY A 48 -2.53 -11.24 10.14
N ALA A 49 -2.57 -11.68 11.40
CA ALA A 49 -2.58 -10.78 12.55
C ALA A 49 -1.29 -9.93 12.56
N GLY A 50 -1.45 -8.63 12.38
CA GLY A 50 -0.37 -7.65 12.48
C GLY A 50 0.09 -7.01 11.18
N GLY A 51 -0.23 -7.59 10.03
CA GLY A 51 -0.04 -6.98 8.72
C GLY A 51 -1.34 -6.45 8.14
N CYS A 52 -1.25 -5.63 7.09
CA CYS A 52 -2.42 -5.35 6.27
C CYS A 52 -2.04 -4.91 4.85
N PHE A 53 -2.98 -5.07 3.93
CA PHE A 53 -2.90 -4.55 2.57
C PHE A 53 -4.14 -3.70 2.30
N ALA A 54 -3.94 -2.52 1.74
CA ALA A 54 -5.00 -1.56 1.44
C ALA A 54 -4.97 -1.12 -0.01
N ILE A 55 -6.15 -0.89 -0.57
CA ILE A 55 -6.35 -0.31 -1.90
C ILE A 55 -7.15 0.98 -1.75
N ALA A 56 -6.70 2.03 -2.42
CA ALA A 56 -7.45 3.27 -2.60
C ALA A 56 -8.27 3.18 -3.88
N TYR A 57 -9.57 3.46 -3.76
CA TYR A 57 -10.51 3.50 -4.88
C TYR A 57 -11.04 4.92 -5.06
N ALA A 58 -11.21 5.35 -6.30
CA ALA A 58 -12.02 6.52 -6.61
C ALA A 58 -13.49 6.21 -6.27
N VAL A 59 -14.12 7.09 -5.49
CA VAL A 59 -15.55 6.97 -5.16
C VAL A 59 -16.46 7.04 -6.39
N PRO A 60 -16.22 7.89 -7.40
CA PRO A 60 -17.16 8.05 -8.52
C PRO A 60 -17.36 6.80 -9.38
N ASP A 61 -16.29 6.02 -9.61
CA ASP A 61 -16.28 4.94 -10.60
C ASP A 61 -15.73 3.61 -10.05
N GLY A 62 -15.27 3.59 -8.78
CA GLY A 62 -14.67 2.42 -8.17
C GLY A 62 -13.30 2.07 -8.74
N THR A 63 -12.67 2.95 -9.52
CA THR A 63 -11.35 2.70 -10.11
C THR A 63 -10.30 2.57 -9.00
N ALA A 64 -9.50 1.51 -9.03
CA ALA A 64 -8.38 1.34 -8.11
C ALA A 64 -7.23 2.30 -8.50
N LEU A 65 -6.80 3.14 -7.56
CA LEU A 65 -5.86 4.25 -7.81
C LEU A 65 -4.51 4.08 -7.12
N GLY A 66 -4.41 3.21 -6.12
CA GLY A 66 -3.17 3.03 -5.38
C GLY A 66 -3.26 1.90 -4.37
N ILE A 67 -2.09 1.49 -3.88
CA ILE A 67 -1.91 0.42 -2.90
C ILE A 67 -0.93 0.84 -1.82
N GLY A 68 -1.01 0.17 -0.67
CA GLY A 68 0.01 0.22 0.36
C GLY A 68 -0.18 -0.92 1.35
N ALA A 69 0.91 -1.34 1.98
CA ALA A 69 0.95 -2.48 2.86
C ALA A 69 1.74 -2.21 4.13
N LEU A 70 1.36 -2.87 5.22
CA LEU A 70 2.16 -3.01 6.43
C LEU A 70 2.54 -4.48 6.62
N GLN A 71 3.81 -4.72 6.89
CA GLN A 71 4.33 -6.04 7.28
C GLN A 71 4.96 -5.95 8.68
N PRO A 72 4.70 -6.90 9.58
CA PRO A 72 5.41 -6.97 10.85
C PRO A 72 6.92 -7.08 10.64
N LEU A 73 7.69 -6.26 11.37
CA LEU A 73 9.15 -6.25 11.28
C LEU A 73 9.80 -6.75 12.57
N ALA A 74 9.29 -6.26 13.72
CA ALA A 74 9.78 -6.60 15.05
C ALA A 74 8.65 -6.40 16.08
N PRO A 75 8.82 -6.83 17.34
CA PRO A 75 7.82 -6.58 18.38
C PRO A 75 7.45 -5.09 18.52
N GLY A 76 6.22 -4.74 18.17
CA GLY A 76 5.73 -3.37 18.19
C GLY A 76 6.17 -2.49 17.02
N VAL A 77 6.77 -3.06 15.96
CA VAL A 77 7.21 -2.36 14.74
C VAL A 77 6.62 -3.03 13.50
N VAL A 78 6.05 -2.22 12.61
CA VAL A 78 5.67 -2.61 11.24
C VAL A 78 6.48 -1.82 10.22
N GLU A 79 6.73 -2.44 9.08
CA GLU A 79 7.36 -1.81 7.92
C GLU A 79 6.29 -1.45 6.88
N LEU A 80 6.34 -0.22 6.36
CA LEU A 80 5.55 0.24 5.25
C LEU A 80 6.15 -0.28 3.94
N LYS A 81 5.37 -1.04 3.17
CA LYS A 81 5.78 -1.58 1.87
C LYS A 81 4.78 -1.25 0.78
N ARG A 82 5.28 -1.30 -0.46
CA ARG A 82 4.48 -1.20 -1.69
C ARG A 82 3.52 0.00 -1.70
N LEU A 83 3.93 1.14 -1.13
CA LEU A 83 3.15 2.36 -1.22
C LEU A 83 3.25 2.91 -2.65
N TYR A 84 2.13 2.90 -3.38
CA TYR A 84 2.06 3.33 -4.77
C TYR A 84 0.75 4.06 -5.05
N ALA A 85 0.83 5.08 -5.89
CA ALA A 85 -0.31 5.78 -6.45
C ALA A 85 -0.12 5.92 -7.96
N ARG A 86 -1.19 5.70 -8.72
CA ARG A 86 -1.20 5.90 -10.17
C ARG A 86 -0.80 7.33 -10.52
N ARG A 87 -0.05 7.46 -11.62
CA ARG A 87 0.31 8.76 -12.19
C ARG A 87 -0.93 9.57 -12.54
N GLY A 88 -0.84 10.90 -12.43
CA GLY A 88 -1.96 11.80 -12.69
C GLY A 88 -2.98 11.90 -11.55
N THR A 89 -2.80 11.15 -10.45
CA THR A 89 -3.60 11.30 -9.23
C THR A 89 -2.94 12.27 -8.24
N ARG A 90 -3.74 12.89 -7.36
CA ARG A 90 -3.25 13.75 -6.27
C ARG A 90 -3.83 13.27 -4.94
N GLY A 91 -2.99 13.20 -3.91
CA GLY A 91 -3.42 12.88 -2.54
C GLY A 91 -3.62 11.39 -2.24
N VAL A 92 -3.59 10.49 -3.23
CA VAL A 92 -3.77 9.04 -3.04
C VAL A 92 -2.71 8.45 -2.09
N GLY A 93 -1.43 8.75 -2.32
CA GLY A 93 -0.34 8.26 -1.47
C GLY A 93 -0.44 8.76 -0.02
N ALA A 94 -0.79 10.04 0.17
CA ALA A 94 -0.97 10.62 1.50
C ALA A 94 -2.17 10.00 2.25
N ALA A 95 -3.28 9.78 1.55
CA ALA A 95 -4.46 9.15 2.12
C ALA A 95 -4.18 7.68 2.50
N LEU A 96 -3.46 6.93 1.66
CA LEU A 96 -3.02 5.56 1.96
C LEU A 96 -2.08 5.53 3.17
N LEU A 97 -1.10 6.42 3.23
CA LEU A 97 -0.18 6.52 4.36
C LEU A 97 -0.94 6.76 5.67
N GLN A 98 -1.82 7.78 5.69
CA GLN A 98 -2.64 8.10 6.86
C GLN A 98 -3.51 6.91 7.30
N PHE A 99 -4.14 6.22 6.34
CA PHE A 99 -4.95 5.03 6.63
C PHE A 99 -4.09 3.93 7.25
N LEU A 100 -2.91 3.65 6.70
CA LEU A 100 -2.03 2.59 7.21
C LEU A 100 -1.49 2.93 8.60
N GLU A 101 -1.09 4.18 8.86
CA GLU A 101 -0.66 4.63 10.19
C GLU A 101 -1.77 4.45 11.24
N GLN A 102 -3.02 4.77 10.90
CA GLN A 102 -4.17 4.52 11.77
C GLN A 102 -4.37 3.02 12.05
N ARG A 103 -4.18 2.17 11.02
CA ARG A 103 -4.23 0.71 11.19
C ARG A 103 -3.10 0.19 12.07
N ALA A 104 -1.89 0.71 11.93
CA ALA A 104 -0.76 0.36 12.78
C ALA A 104 -1.04 0.72 14.24
N CYS A 105 -1.49 1.96 14.49
CA CYS A 105 -1.85 2.43 15.83
C CYS A 105 -2.96 1.57 16.46
N ALA A 106 -4.04 1.30 15.72
CA ALA A 106 -5.13 0.45 16.18
C ALA A 106 -4.69 -1.01 16.43
N GLY A 107 -3.66 -1.48 15.72
CA GLY A 107 -3.03 -2.78 15.92
C GLY A 107 -2.05 -2.86 17.10
N GLY A 108 -1.84 -1.75 17.83
CA GLY A 108 -0.91 -1.70 18.97
C GLY A 108 0.57 -1.50 18.58
N TYR A 109 0.84 -1.16 17.32
CA TYR A 109 2.19 -0.85 16.88
C TYR A 109 2.63 0.53 17.35
N ARG A 110 3.90 0.64 17.74
CA ARG A 110 4.51 1.87 18.26
C ARG A 110 5.31 2.61 17.20
N GLN A 111 5.72 1.92 16.15
CA GLN A 111 6.55 2.47 15.08
C GLN A 111 6.13 1.90 13.72
N VAL A 112 6.14 2.78 12.72
CA VAL A 112 6.08 2.44 11.30
C VAL A 112 7.41 2.83 10.69
N TRP A 113 8.11 1.87 10.11
CA TRP A 113 9.41 2.08 9.47
C TRP A 113 9.25 2.11 7.95
N LEU A 114 10.12 2.87 7.30
CA LEU A 114 10.24 2.89 5.85
C LEU A 114 11.67 2.49 5.48
N SER A 115 11.79 1.61 4.50
CA SER A 115 13.06 1.28 3.85
C SER A 115 13.02 1.78 2.40
N THR A 116 14.09 2.42 1.93
CA THR A 116 14.22 3.01 0.59
C THR A 116 15.43 2.46 -0.13
#